data_AF-A0A8T7GQH5-F1
#
_entry.id   AF-A0A8T7GQH5-F1
#
_cell.length_a   1.000
_cell.length_b   1.000
_cell.length_c   1.000
_cell.angle_alpha   90.00
_cell.angle_beta   90.00
_cell.angle_gamma   90.00
#
_symmetry.space_group_name_H-M   'P 1'
#
loop_
_entity.id
_entity.type
_entity.pdbx_description
1 polymer ?
#
loop_
_entity_poly.entity_id
_entity_poly.type
_entity_poly.pdbx_seq_one_letter_code
_entity_poly.pdbx_strand_id
1 'polypeptide(L)'
;MQHLATLIHEELFKAFSRLPTPPPGIAELARRLGMEDRYAARLVELLGEDEARELLAAGPDSIHETIRVNTLKATRRAVAERLEKEGFKVKEYTPTPYGLIILEKPYSPGASKEYLKGLYTIQGPASMQAVLALQPIPRGKPVLDLCSGAGVKATQIAQHTSAPIISIDVSRRKLLALRNNAARLGTPNIVAVRADAATIKLGARFERILLDAPCTGEGLIPLPRGRRIKRTLHGLVERVQLQVELLLNAARHLAPGGVLVYATCSTAVEENEYVVSKAIQLEEGLTLEPPPLDIGSPGVNDYLGLPLAEEARYCTRLYPQRHSTEGFTICRLRRTA
;
A
#
# COMPACT_ATOMS: atom_id res chain seq x y z
N MET A 1 25.12 7.06 -1.70
CA MET A 1 24.11 6.74 -0.66
C MET A 1 24.17 7.73 0.50
N GLN A 2 25.33 7.92 1.15
CA GLN A 2 25.46 8.85 2.29
C GLN A 2 25.04 10.30 1.96
N HIS A 3 25.43 10.83 0.81
CA HIS A 3 25.01 12.16 0.37
C HIS A 3 23.49 12.29 0.14
N LEU A 4 22.84 11.25 -0.42
CA LEU A 4 21.40 11.23 -0.64
C LEU A 4 20.62 11.18 0.68
N ALA A 5 21.09 10.38 1.64
CA ALA A 5 20.49 10.31 2.97
C ALA A 5 20.55 11.67 3.68
N THR A 6 21.69 12.37 3.61
CA THR A 6 21.85 13.72 4.15
C THR A 6 20.90 14.71 3.48
N LEU A 7 20.81 14.70 2.15
CA LEU A 7 19.91 15.58 1.41
C LEU A 7 18.44 15.37 1.81
N ILE A 8 17.99 14.11 1.84
CA ILE A 8 16.62 13.77 2.26
C ILE A 8 16.37 14.27 3.69
N HIS A 9 17.33 14.07 4.58
CA HIS A 9 17.22 14.54 5.96
C HIS A 9 17.07 16.07 6.01
N GLU A 10 17.93 16.83 5.33
CA GLU A 10 17.88 18.29 5.31
C GLU A 10 16.55 18.82 4.74
N GLU A 11 16.08 18.27 3.62
CA GLU A 11 14.83 18.68 3.00
C GLU A 11 13.62 18.40 3.89
N LEU A 12 13.54 17.21 4.50
CA LEU A 12 12.44 16.86 5.40
C LEU A 12 12.44 17.70 6.67
N PHE A 13 13.60 17.92 7.30
CA PHE A 13 13.66 18.76 8.50
C PHE A 13 13.37 20.23 8.20
N LYS A 14 13.75 20.73 7.02
CA LYS A 14 13.35 22.06 6.55
C LYS A 14 11.84 22.16 6.28
N ALA A 15 11.20 21.09 5.80
CA ALA A 15 9.75 21.04 5.69
C ALA A 15 9.09 21.01 7.09
N PHE A 16 9.60 20.20 8.01
CA PHE A 16 9.08 20.11 9.37
C PHE A 16 9.22 21.40 10.18
N SER A 17 10.22 22.24 9.89
CA SER A 17 10.37 23.55 10.55
C SER A 17 9.32 24.57 10.11
N ARG A 18 8.61 24.32 9.00
CA ARG A 18 7.49 25.15 8.52
C ARG A 18 6.15 24.75 9.13
N LEU A 19 6.08 23.64 9.86
CA LEU A 19 4.83 23.18 10.46
C LEU A 19 4.32 24.19 11.49
N PRO A 20 3.05 24.63 11.39
CA PRO A 20 2.46 25.45 12.43
C PRO A 20 2.17 24.63 13.69
N THR A 21 1.87 25.32 14.78
CA THR A 21 1.25 24.69 15.94
C THR A 21 -0.14 24.19 15.53
N PRO A 22 -0.48 22.90 15.73
CA PRO A 22 -1.79 22.39 15.39
C PRO A 22 -2.90 23.02 16.26
N PRO A 23 -4.14 23.11 15.76
CA PRO A 23 -5.28 23.52 16.59
C PRO A 23 -5.38 22.62 17.84
N PRO A 24 -5.66 23.19 19.04
CA PRO A 24 -5.60 22.44 20.29
C PRO A 24 -6.45 21.16 20.32
N GLY A 25 -7.64 21.20 19.71
CA GLY A 25 -8.53 20.03 19.62
C GLY A 25 -7.95 18.89 18.78
N ILE A 26 -7.30 19.21 17.66
CA ILE A 26 -6.64 18.21 16.80
C ILE A 26 -5.42 17.63 17.51
N ALA A 27 -4.63 18.48 18.17
CA ALA A 27 -3.48 18.05 18.98
C ALA A 27 -3.89 17.09 20.11
N GLU A 28 -5.00 17.36 20.79
CA GLU A 28 -5.54 16.47 21.81
C GLU A 28 -5.97 15.12 21.24
N LEU A 29 -6.68 15.10 20.11
CA LEU A 29 -7.08 13.86 19.43
C LEU A 29 -5.85 13.01 19.04
N ALA A 30 -4.83 13.63 18.46
CA ALA A 30 -3.58 12.96 18.11
C ALA A 30 -2.90 12.35 19.35
N ARG A 31 -2.79 13.11 20.46
CA ARG A 31 -2.19 12.62 21.71
C ARG A 31 -2.95 11.44 22.33
N ARG A 32 -4.29 11.44 22.27
CA ARG A 32 -5.13 10.29 22.70
C ARG A 32 -4.84 9.01 21.91
N LEU A 33 -4.38 9.14 20.66
CA LEU A 33 -3.94 8.03 19.81
C LEU A 33 -2.44 7.71 19.96
N GLY A 34 -1.75 8.39 20.89
CA GLY A 34 -0.31 8.25 21.13
C GLY A 34 0.57 8.91 20.07
N MET A 35 0.05 9.89 19.33
CA MET A 35 0.76 10.64 18.30
C MET A 35 1.21 12.02 18.82
N GLU A 36 2.30 12.54 18.27
CA GLU A 36 2.86 13.85 18.61
C GLU A 36 2.08 15.00 17.95
N ASP A 37 2.14 16.19 18.53
CA ASP A 37 1.49 17.39 17.98
C ASP A 37 1.95 17.70 16.54
N ARG A 38 3.21 17.37 16.21
CA ARG A 38 3.73 17.53 14.85
C ARG A 38 3.04 16.61 13.82
N TYR A 39 2.53 15.45 14.26
CA TYR A 39 1.70 14.60 13.40
C TYR A 39 0.35 15.28 13.11
N ALA A 40 -0.29 15.86 14.14
CA ALA A 40 -1.51 16.65 13.96
C ALA A 40 -1.30 17.82 12.99
N ALA A 41 -0.20 18.56 13.14
CA ALA A 41 0.11 19.67 12.23
C ALA A 41 0.26 19.20 10.77
N ARG A 42 0.99 18.10 10.55
CA ARG A 42 1.15 17.51 9.21
C ARG A 42 -0.19 17.12 8.57
N LEU A 43 -1.12 16.57 9.35
CA LEU A 43 -2.46 16.23 8.86
C LEU A 43 -3.29 17.46 8.52
N VAL A 44 -3.24 18.51 9.35
CA VAL A 44 -3.97 19.76 9.11
C VAL A 44 -3.44 20.45 7.85
N GLU A 45 -2.14 20.47 7.64
CA GLU A 45 -1.54 21.01 6.41
C GLU A 45 -1.94 20.21 5.16
N LEU A 46 -2.18 18.90 5.31
CA LEU A 46 -2.56 18.02 4.20
C LEU A 46 -4.06 18.08 3.87
N LEU A 47 -4.92 18.11 4.90
CA LEU A 47 -6.36 17.88 4.77
C LEU A 47 -7.22 19.08 5.17
N GLY A 48 -6.64 20.08 5.82
CA GLY A 48 -7.38 21.08 6.58
C GLY A 48 -7.84 20.54 7.94
N GLU A 49 -8.33 21.45 8.79
CA GLU A 49 -8.67 21.12 10.18
C GLU A 49 -9.82 20.12 10.30
N ASP A 50 -10.90 20.31 9.55
CA ASP A 50 -12.11 19.50 9.68
C ASP A 50 -11.87 18.05 9.26
N GLU A 51 -11.23 17.84 8.11
CA GLU A 51 -10.93 16.50 7.63
C GLU A 51 -9.82 15.81 8.45
N ALA A 52 -8.85 16.56 8.95
CA ALA A 52 -7.88 16.01 9.91
C ALA A 52 -8.60 15.51 11.18
N ARG A 53 -9.62 16.23 11.65
CA ARG A 53 -10.45 15.82 12.78
C ARG A 53 -11.19 14.52 12.48
N GLU A 54 -11.81 14.40 11.32
CA GLU A 54 -12.52 13.18 10.89
C GLU A 54 -11.59 11.98 10.79
N LEU A 55 -10.40 12.15 10.19
CA LEU A 55 -9.41 11.08 10.07
C LEU A 55 -8.92 10.60 11.45
N LEU A 56 -8.65 11.51 12.38
CA LEU A 56 -8.23 11.16 13.75
C LEU A 56 -9.37 10.52 14.55
N ALA A 57 -10.62 10.91 14.30
CA ALA A 57 -11.79 10.29 14.92
C ALA A 57 -12.13 8.92 14.31
N ALA A 58 -11.60 8.58 13.13
CA ALA A 58 -11.90 7.35 12.42
C ALA A 58 -11.53 6.10 13.24
N GLY A 59 -12.50 5.21 13.37
CA GLY A 59 -12.36 3.92 14.05
C GLY A 59 -12.31 2.75 13.06
N PRO A 60 -12.28 1.51 13.57
CA PRO A 60 -12.34 0.32 12.74
C PRO A 60 -13.57 0.29 11.83
N ASP A 61 -14.71 0.81 12.31
CA ASP A 61 -15.99 0.84 11.58
C ASP A 61 -16.00 1.85 10.43
N SER A 62 -15.04 2.77 10.39
CA SER A 62 -14.83 3.67 9.24
C SER A 62 -14.20 2.94 8.05
N ILE A 63 -13.81 1.67 8.18
CA ILE A 63 -13.16 0.89 7.13
C ILE A 63 -14.02 -0.34 6.84
N HIS A 64 -14.30 -0.58 5.55
CA HIS A 64 -14.97 -1.82 5.17
C HIS A 64 -14.08 -3.04 5.47
N GLU A 65 -14.57 -3.92 6.34
CA GLU A 65 -13.99 -5.25 6.51
C GLU A 65 -14.26 -6.05 5.23
N THR A 66 -13.21 -6.33 4.47
CA THR A 66 -13.33 -6.98 3.16
C THR A 66 -12.55 -8.28 3.07
N ILE A 67 -13.05 -9.14 2.18
CA ILE A 67 -12.36 -10.34 1.72
C ILE A 67 -12.19 -10.26 0.20
N ARG A 68 -11.07 -10.80 -0.28
CA ARG A 68 -10.79 -11.01 -1.70
C ARG A 68 -11.14 -12.44 -2.08
N VAL A 69 -12.11 -12.61 -2.96
CA VAL A 69 -12.45 -13.92 -3.54
C VAL A 69 -11.32 -14.41 -4.43
N ASN A 70 -10.98 -15.69 -4.29
CA ASN A 70 -10.01 -16.37 -5.12
C ASN A 70 -10.68 -16.83 -6.42
N THR A 71 -10.55 -16.01 -7.45
CA THR A 71 -11.16 -16.25 -8.77
C THR A 71 -10.59 -17.47 -9.50
N LEU A 72 -9.47 -18.04 -9.04
CA LEU A 72 -8.95 -19.32 -9.56
C LEU A 72 -9.81 -20.52 -9.11
N LYS A 73 -10.58 -20.38 -8.02
CA LYS A 73 -11.32 -21.48 -7.40
C LYS A 73 -12.84 -21.28 -7.39
N ALA A 74 -13.32 -20.03 -7.33
CA ALA A 74 -14.74 -19.75 -7.23
C ALA A 74 -15.08 -18.34 -7.76
N THR A 75 -16.34 -18.14 -8.12
CA THR A 75 -16.88 -16.82 -8.45
C THR A 75 -17.26 -16.05 -7.19
N ARG A 76 -17.31 -14.71 -7.27
CA ARG A 76 -17.73 -13.83 -6.16
C ARG A 76 -19.10 -14.23 -5.61
N ARG A 77 -20.07 -14.45 -6.50
CA ARG A 77 -21.42 -14.91 -6.16
C ARG A 77 -21.41 -16.24 -5.41
N ALA A 78 -20.67 -17.23 -5.89
CA ALA A 78 -20.64 -18.55 -5.27
C ALA A 78 -20.01 -18.52 -3.86
N VAL A 79 -19.04 -17.64 -3.61
CA VAL A 79 -18.49 -17.46 -2.26
C VAL A 79 -19.48 -16.74 -1.35
N ALA A 80 -20.18 -15.72 -1.84
CA ALA A 80 -21.21 -15.03 -1.07
C ALA A 80 -22.32 -15.99 -0.61
N GLU A 81 -22.89 -16.77 -1.52
CA GLU A 81 -23.93 -17.77 -1.20
C GLU A 81 -23.47 -18.82 -0.18
N ARG A 82 -22.19 -19.20 -0.20
CA ARG A 82 -21.61 -20.15 0.78
C ARG A 82 -21.48 -19.51 2.16
N LEU A 83 -20.99 -18.28 2.23
CA LEU A 83 -20.84 -17.55 3.48
C LEU A 83 -22.20 -17.22 4.12
N GLU A 84 -23.20 -16.88 3.30
CA GLU A 84 -24.57 -16.65 3.78
C GLU A 84 -25.18 -17.89 4.43
N LYS A 85 -24.91 -19.09 3.89
CA LYS A 85 -25.31 -20.36 4.52
C LYS A 85 -24.61 -20.62 5.86
N GLU A 86 -23.44 -20.03 6.08
CA GLU A 86 -22.73 -20.08 7.37
C GLU A 86 -23.17 -18.95 8.33
N GLY A 87 -24.11 -18.08 7.94
CA GLY A 87 -24.66 -17.00 8.77
C GLY A 87 -23.94 -15.66 8.63
N PHE A 88 -23.03 -15.50 7.67
CA PHE A 88 -22.47 -14.19 7.34
C PHE A 88 -23.47 -13.36 6.53
N LYS A 89 -23.43 -12.04 6.65
CA LYS A 89 -24.05 -11.14 5.67
C LYS A 89 -22.94 -10.43 4.91
N VAL A 90 -22.95 -10.56 3.59
CA VAL A 90 -21.93 -9.97 2.72
C VAL A 90 -22.57 -9.14 1.62
N LYS A 91 -21.82 -8.16 1.12
CA LYS A 91 -22.20 -7.33 -0.03
C LYS A 91 -21.02 -7.23 -0.98
N GLU A 92 -21.28 -7.04 -2.27
CA GLU A 92 -20.20 -6.79 -3.23
C GLU A 92 -19.45 -5.49 -2.92
N TYR A 93 -18.11 -5.55 -2.95
CA TYR A 93 -17.26 -4.37 -2.94
C TYR A 93 -16.94 -3.98 -4.40
N THR A 94 -17.72 -3.04 -4.94
CA THR A 94 -17.73 -2.68 -6.36
C THR A 94 -16.43 -2.08 -6.92
N PRO A 95 -15.52 -1.46 -6.13
CA PRO A 95 -14.21 -1.02 -6.64
C PRO A 95 -13.27 -2.18 -7.07
N THR A 96 -13.72 -3.43 -6.98
CA THR A 96 -13.01 -4.60 -7.50
C THR A 96 -14.02 -5.64 -8.03
N PRO A 97 -13.66 -6.49 -8.99
CA PRO A 97 -14.56 -7.54 -9.48
C PRO A 97 -14.68 -8.75 -8.53
N TYR A 98 -13.85 -8.85 -7.48
CA TYR A 98 -13.74 -10.04 -6.61
C TYR A 98 -13.83 -9.73 -5.11
N GLY A 99 -14.01 -8.47 -4.72
CA GLY A 99 -14.14 -8.07 -3.32
C GLY A 99 -15.55 -8.27 -2.78
N LEU A 100 -15.63 -8.72 -1.52
CA LEU A 100 -16.86 -8.71 -0.73
C LEU A 100 -16.63 -7.94 0.57
N ILE A 101 -17.59 -7.11 0.95
CA ILE A 101 -17.71 -6.46 2.25
C ILE A 101 -18.44 -7.43 3.19
N ILE A 102 -17.94 -7.60 4.40
CA ILE A 102 -18.60 -8.32 5.47
C ILE A 102 -19.39 -7.31 6.30
N LEU A 103 -20.72 -7.44 6.29
CA LEU A 103 -21.64 -6.58 7.04
C LEU A 103 -21.91 -7.16 8.43
N GLU A 104 -22.11 -8.48 8.50
CA GLU A 104 -22.31 -9.23 9.74
C GLU A 104 -21.55 -10.55 9.67
N LYS A 105 -21.01 -11.00 10.81
CA LYS A 105 -20.22 -12.23 10.91
C LYS A 105 -20.53 -12.98 12.21
N PRO A 106 -20.86 -14.28 12.14
CA PRO A 106 -21.07 -15.10 13.34
C PRO A 106 -19.76 -15.47 14.04
N TYR A 107 -18.64 -15.43 13.30
CA TYR A 107 -17.28 -15.67 13.80
C TYR A 107 -16.24 -15.03 12.88
N SER A 108 -14.96 -15.16 13.23
CA SER A 108 -13.86 -14.62 12.42
C SER A 108 -13.87 -15.19 10.99
N PRO A 109 -13.79 -14.36 9.94
CA PRO A 109 -13.77 -14.84 8.55
C PRO A 109 -12.57 -15.75 8.25
N GLY A 110 -11.51 -15.70 9.06
CA GLY A 110 -10.34 -16.57 8.92
C GLY A 110 -10.57 -17.99 9.47
N ALA A 111 -11.68 -18.23 10.16
CA ALA A 111 -12.03 -19.53 10.75
C ALA A 111 -13.06 -20.31 9.92
N SER A 112 -13.60 -19.74 8.84
CA SER A 112 -14.58 -20.42 7.97
C SER A 112 -13.97 -21.58 7.18
N LYS A 113 -14.81 -22.51 6.76
CA LYS A 113 -14.40 -23.64 5.91
C LYS A 113 -13.92 -23.13 4.55
N GLU A 114 -14.54 -22.09 4.03
CA GLU A 114 -14.29 -21.45 2.74
C GLU A 114 -12.91 -20.78 2.73
N TYR A 115 -12.51 -20.14 3.84
CA TYR A 115 -11.17 -19.59 4.00
C TYR A 115 -10.10 -20.70 4.01
N LEU A 116 -10.33 -21.78 4.76
CA LEU A 116 -9.40 -22.91 4.84
C LEU A 116 -9.25 -23.64 3.49
N LYS A 117 -10.33 -23.74 2.70
CA LYS A 117 -10.31 -24.23 1.32
C LYS A 117 -9.61 -23.27 0.33
N GLY A 118 -9.30 -22.06 0.78
CA GLY A 118 -8.65 -21.02 -0.03
C GLY A 118 -9.58 -20.38 -1.06
N LEU A 119 -10.91 -20.39 -0.82
CA LEU A 119 -11.87 -19.74 -1.72
C LEU A 119 -11.83 -18.21 -1.62
N TYR A 120 -11.28 -17.67 -0.53
CA TYR A 120 -10.97 -16.26 -0.38
C TYR A 120 -9.80 -16.05 0.58
N THR A 121 -9.33 -14.81 0.67
CA THR A 121 -8.43 -14.33 1.71
C THR A 121 -8.92 -13.01 2.29
N ILE A 122 -8.64 -12.76 3.57
CA ILE A 122 -8.89 -11.44 4.17
C ILE A 122 -7.85 -10.48 3.61
N GLN A 123 -8.30 -9.37 3.06
CA GLN A 123 -7.44 -8.35 2.48
C GLN A 123 -8.16 -7.01 2.52
N GLY A 124 -7.48 -5.97 2.98
CA GLY A 124 -8.04 -4.62 3.06
C GLY A 124 -8.42 -4.06 1.68
N PRO A 125 -9.47 -3.20 1.63
CA PRO A 125 -9.97 -2.63 0.39
C PRO A 125 -8.88 -1.86 -0.38
N ALA A 126 -8.10 -1.03 0.31
CA ALA A 126 -7.01 -0.27 -0.33
C ALA A 126 -5.90 -1.17 -0.86
N SER A 127 -5.58 -2.26 -0.14
CA SER A 127 -4.55 -3.20 -0.57
C SER A 127 -4.91 -3.91 -1.88
N MET A 128 -6.20 -4.10 -2.19
CA MET A 128 -6.62 -4.69 -3.46
C MET A 128 -6.37 -3.75 -4.63
N GLN A 129 -6.51 -2.44 -4.42
CA GLN A 129 -6.35 -1.41 -5.45
C GLN A 129 -4.91 -1.34 -5.98
N ALA A 130 -3.90 -1.57 -5.13
CA ALA A 130 -2.50 -1.56 -5.56
C ALA A 130 -2.20 -2.59 -6.68
N VAL A 131 -2.84 -3.76 -6.63
CA VAL A 131 -2.64 -4.79 -7.67
C VAL A 131 -3.50 -4.51 -8.91
N LEU A 132 -4.67 -3.88 -8.75
CA LEU A 132 -5.44 -3.40 -9.91
C LEU A 132 -4.67 -2.31 -10.67
N ALA A 133 -4.02 -1.40 -9.95
CA ALA A 133 -3.15 -0.39 -10.52
C ALA A 133 -1.92 -0.99 -11.23
N LEU A 134 -1.49 -2.21 -10.89
CA LEU A 134 -0.36 -2.87 -11.56
C LEU A 134 -0.74 -3.41 -12.95
N GLN A 135 -1.99 -3.80 -13.16
CA GLN A 135 -2.46 -4.52 -14.35
C GLN A 135 -1.51 -5.67 -14.77
N PRO A 136 -1.42 -6.76 -13.99
CA PRO A 136 -0.62 -7.93 -14.36
C PRO A 136 -1.02 -8.48 -15.73
N ILE A 137 -0.04 -8.94 -16.51
CA ILE A 137 -0.26 -9.46 -17.86
C ILE A 137 -0.50 -10.98 -17.79
N PRO A 138 -1.65 -11.52 -18.26
CA PRO A 138 -1.99 -12.93 -18.07
C PRO A 138 -0.99 -13.96 -18.61
N ARG A 139 -0.36 -13.69 -19.76
CA ARG A 139 0.69 -14.51 -20.39
C ARG A 139 2.00 -13.72 -20.56
N GLY A 140 2.27 -12.81 -19.64
CA GLY A 140 3.43 -11.92 -19.70
C GLY A 140 4.74 -12.54 -19.20
N LYS A 141 5.76 -11.69 -19.10
CA LYS A 141 7.02 -11.99 -18.42
C LYS A 141 6.80 -12.11 -16.90
N PRO A 142 7.81 -12.60 -16.15
CA PRO A 142 7.74 -12.64 -14.69
C PRO A 142 7.37 -11.28 -14.08
N VAL A 143 6.64 -11.32 -12.97
CA VAL A 143 6.28 -10.14 -12.16
C VAL A 143 7.19 -10.09 -10.95
N LEU A 144 7.71 -8.91 -10.61
CA LEU A 144 8.50 -8.71 -9.40
C LEU A 144 7.62 -8.11 -8.29
N ASP A 145 7.62 -8.73 -7.12
CA ASP A 145 6.87 -8.30 -5.94
C ASP A 145 7.83 -8.05 -4.78
N LEU A 146 8.18 -6.78 -4.56
CA LEU A 146 9.15 -6.34 -3.58
C LEU A 146 8.47 -5.99 -2.26
N CYS A 147 9.10 -6.39 -1.15
CA CYS A 147 8.55 -6.26 0.20
C CYS A 147 7.22 -7.01 0.36
N SER A 148 7.13 -8.17 -0.29
CA SER A 148 5.93 -9.02 -0.45
C SER A 148 5.19 -9.40 0.84
N GLY A 149 5.85 -9.33 1.98
CA GLY A 149 5.28 -9.63 3.28
C GLY A 149 4.71 -11.04 3.35
N ALA A 150 3.44 -11.14 3.77
CA ALA A 150 2.74 -12.42 3.88
C ALA A 150 2.15 -12.92 2.54
N GLY A 151 2.47 -12.28 1.40
CA GLY A 151 2.06 -12.72 0.08
C GLY A 151 0.60 -12.43 -0.29
N VAL A 152 -0.10 -11.57 0.45
CA VAL A 152 -1.51 -11.28 0.17
C VAL A 152 -1.66 -10.61 -1.21
N LYS A 153 -0.82 -9.62 -1.55
CA LYS A 153 -0.80 -9.01 -2.88
C LYS A 153 -0.20 -9.93 -3.94
N ALA A 154 0.85 -10.69 -3.62
CA ALA A 154 1.41 -11.73 -4.50
C ALA A 154 0.36 -12.73 -4.99
N THR A 155 -0.47 -13.24 -4.09
CA THR A 155 -1.54 -14.18 -4.42
C THR A 155 -2.68 -13.53 -5.21
N GLN A 156 -2.85 -12.21 -5.10
CA GLN A 156 -3.76 -11.46 -5.97
C GLN A 156 -3.20 -11.35 -7.39
N ILE A 157 -1.90 -11.03 -7.53
CA ILE A 157 -1.22 -11.01 -8.83
C ILE A 157 -1.39 -12.37 -9.52
N ALA A 158 -1.21 -13.47 -8.78
CA ALA A 158 -1.37 -14.84 -9.29
C ALA A 158 -2.79 -15.17 -9.78
N GLN A 159 -3.82 -14.45 -9.34
CA GLN A 159 -5.18 -14.59 -9.88
C GLN A 159 -5.32 -14.00 -11.29
N HIS A 160 -4.39 -13.14 -11.71
CA HIS A 160 -4.41 -12.44 -13.00
C HIS A 160 -3.39 -12.97 -14.01
N THR A 161 -2.41 -13.77 -13.57
CA THR A 161 -1.34 -14.27 -14.46
C THR A 161 -0.83 -15.64 -14.06
N SER A 162 -0.47 -16.43 -15.05
CA SER A 162 0.27 -17.69 -14.86
C SER A 162 1.78 -17.51 -14.91
N ALA A 163 2.28 -16.30 -15.19
CA ALA A 163 3.71 -16.00 -15.21
C ALA A 163 4.33 -16.18 -13.82
N PRO A 164 5.64 -16.46 -13.72
CA PRO A 164 6.33 -16.52 -12.43
C PRO A 164 6.24 -15.19 -11.68
N ILE A 165 5.95 -15.24 -10.38
CA ILE A 165 5.94 -14.06 -9.50
C ILE A 165 7.12 -14.21 -8.54
N ILE A 166 8.11 -13.33 -8.65
CA ILE A 166 9.28 -13.33 -7.79
C ILE A 166 8.97 -12.42 -6.60
N SER A 167 8.61 -13.03 -5.47
CA SER A 167 8.25 -12.30 -4.24
C SER A 167 9.44 -12.25 -3.29
N ILE A 168 9.92 -11.03 -3.01
CA ILE A 168 11.10 -10.76 -2.19
C ILE A 168 10.69 -10.16 -0.85
N ASP A 169 11.25 -10.66 0.25
CA ASP A 169 11.17 -10.02 1.58
C ASP A 169 12.39 -10.40 2.43
N VAL A 170 12.87 -9.47 3.26
CA VAL A 170 14.01 -9.72 4.18
C VAL A 170 13.64 -10.68 5.32
N SER A 171 12.35 -10.73 5.67
CA SER A 171 11.84 -11.48 6.82
C SER A 171 11.51 -12.91 6.46
N ARG A 172 12.33 -13.85 6.95
CA ARG A 172 12.06 -15.30 6.87
C ARG A 172 10.66 -15.66 7.38
N ARG A 173 10.21 -15.05 8.48
CA ARG A 173 8.89 -15.29 9.06
C ARG A 173 7.76 -14.90 8.10
N LYS A 174 7.87 -13.75 7.43
CA LYS A 174 6.86 -13.30 6.47
C LYS A 174 6.85 -14.20 5.24
N LEU A 175 8.02 -14.62 4.74
CA LEU A 175 8.12 -15.56 3.62
C LEU A 175 7.52 -16.94 3.93
N LEU A 176 7.64 -17.43 5.17
CA LEU A 176 6.93 -18.65 5.59
C LEU A 176 5.41 -18.47 5.52
N ALA A 177 4.89 -17.33 5.97
CA ALA A 177 3.46 -17.01 5.84
C ALA A 177 3.03 -16.89 4.37
N LEU A 178 3.86 -16.29 3.51
CA LEU A 178 3.63 -16.23 2.07
C LEU A 178 3.52 -17.63 1.47
N ARG A 179 4.44 -18.55 1.77
CA ARG A 179 4.38 -19.94 1.28
C ARG A 179 3.11 -20.64 1.72
N ASN A 180 2.69 -20.46 2.98
CA ASN A 180 1.45 -21.03 3.49
C ASN A 180 0.22 -20.46 2.78
N ASN A 181 0.19 -19.15 2.55
CA ASN A 181 -0.89 -18.51 1.81
C ASN A 181 -0.93 -18.96 0.35
N ALA A 182 0.23 -19.07 -0.30
CA ALA A 182 0.33 -19.53 -1.68
C ALA A 182 -0.15 -20.98 -1.83
N ALA A 183 0.23 -21.86 -0.91
CA ALA A 183 -0.25 -23.25 -0.87
C ALA A 183 -1.76 -23.32 -0.65
N ARG A 184 -2.30 -22.61 0.35
CA ARG A 184 -3.73 -22.58 0.65
C ARG A 184 -4.57 -22.03 -0.51
N LEU A 185 -4.10 -20.96 -1.15
CA LEU A 185 -4.81 -20.30 -2.25
C LEU A 185 -4.57 -20.99 -3.60
N GLY A 186 -3.63 -21.93 -3.70
CA GLY A 186 -3.35 -22.66 -4.93
C GLY A 186 -2.66 -21.81 -5.99
N THR A 187 -1.67 -21.01 -5.59
CA THR A 187 -0.90 -20.11 -6.47
C THR A 187 0.56 -20.60 -6.58
N PRO A 188 0.83 -21.67 -7.35
CA PRO A 188 2.14 -22.33 -7.37
C PRO A 188 3.22 -21.54 -8.13
N ASN A 189 2.84 -20.53 -8.91
CA ASN A 189 3.75 -19.68 -9.69
C ASN A 189 4.48 -18.62 -8.85
N ILE A 190 4.29 -18.58 -7.53
CA ILE A 190 4.97 -17.64 -6.63
C ILE A 190 6.29 -18.25 -6.13
N VAL A 191 7.39 -17.58 -6.43
CA VAL A 191 8.75 -17.92 -5.97
C VAL A 191 9.12 -16.98 -4.82
N ALA A 192 9.22 -17.52 -3.62
CA ALA A 192 9.59 -16.76 -2.42
C ALA A 192 11.12 -16.68 -2.27
N VAL A 193 11.67 -15.46 -2.28
CA VAL A 193 13.11 -15.21 -2.20
C VAL A 193 13.42 -14.34 -0.98
N ARG A 194 14.34 -14.80 -0.13
CA ARG A 194 14.83 -14.00 0.99
C ARG A 194 16.02 -13.18 0.55
N ALA A 195 15.81 -11.88 0.40
CA ALA A 195 16.85 -10.93 0.04
C ALA A 195 16.47 -9.52 0.50
N ASP A 196 17.46 -8.63 0.51
CA ASP A 196 17.23 -7.21 0.68
C ASP A 196 16.86 -6.58 -0.67
N ALA A 197 15.62 -6.11 -0.77
CA ALA A 197 15.09 -5.48 -1.98
C ALA A 197 15.78 -4.16 -2.33
N ALA A 198 16.44 -3.49 -1.36
CA ALA A 198 17.15 -2.24 -1.63
C ALA A 198 18.46 -2.47 -2.40
N THR A 199 19.04 -3.68 -2.29
CA THR A 199 20.39 -3.98 -2.81
C THR A 199 20.46 -5.18 -3.75
N ILE A 200 19.38 -5.96 -3.87
CA ILE A 200 19.34 -7.14 -4.75
C ILE A 200 19.57 -6.76 -6.22
N LYS A 201 20.33 -7.60 -6.93
CA LYS A 201 20.56 -7.52 -8.37
C LYS A 201 19.99 -8.78 -9.03
N LEU A 202 18.97 -8.64 -9.86
CA LEU A 202 18.25 -9.80 -10.42
C LEU A 202 18.68 -10.23 -11.83
N GLY A 203 19.67 -9.58 -12.46
CA GLY A 203 20.18 -9.95 -13.80
C GLY A 203 19.14 -9.90 -14.93
N ALA A 204 17.88 -9.57 -14.62
CA ALA A 204 16.73 -9.52 -15.50
C ALA A 204 15.97 -8.21 -15.27
N ARG A 205 15.24 -7.77 -16.29
CA ARG A 205 14.29 -6.67 -16.19
C ARG A 205 12.85 -7.18 -16.26
N PHE A 206 11.95 -6.48 -15.59
CA PHE A 206 10.56 -6.87 -15.40
C PHE A 206 9.63 -5.85 -16.04
N GLU A 207 8.55 -6.32 -16.66
CA GLU A 207 7.53 -5.45 -17.25
C GLU A 207 6.53 -4.96 -16.21
N ARG A 208 6.43 -5.66 -15.08
CA ARG A 208 5.53 -5.36 -13.96
C ARG A 208 6.29 -5.55 -12.66
N ILE A 209 6.34 -4.48 -11.87
CA ILE A 209 6.93 -4.48 -10.53
C ILE A 209 5.93 -3.89 -9.55
N LEU A 210 5.67 -4.60 -8.46
CA LEU A 210 4.97 -4.06 -7.30
C LEU A 210 5.98 -3.83 -6.18
N LEU A 211 5.99 -2.63 -5.61
CA LEU A 211 6.74 -2.30 -4.40
C LEU A 211 5.74 -1.85 -3.33
N ASP A 212 5.38 -2.77 -2.43
CA ASP A 212 4.57 -2.49 -1.23
C ASP A 212 5.52 -2.10 -0.09
N ALA A 213 5.95 -0.84 -0.08
CA ALA A 213 7.11 -0.42 0.68
C ALA A 213 6.84 -0.42 2.19
N PRO A 214 7.83 -0.82 3.02
CA PRO A 214 7.73 -0.70 4.47
C PRO A 214 7.61 0.78 4.86
N CYS A 215 6.54 1.14 5.57
CA CYS A 215 6.24 2.52 5.95
C CYS A 215 5.95 2.67 7.44
N THR A 216 5.69 3.91 7.88
CA THR A 216 5.26 4.22 9.25
C THR A 216 3.90 3.63 9.61
N GLY A 217 3.08 3.30 8.60
CA GLY A 217 1.73 2.78 8.77
C GLY A 217 0.76 3.82 9.34
N GLU A 218 0.98 5.13 9.12
CA GLU A 218 0.06 6.20 9.55
C GLU A 218 -1.38 5.96 9.08
N GLY A 219 -1.59 5.39 7.90
CA GLY A 219 -2.91 5.09 7.37
C GLY A 219 -3.64 3.93 8.06
N LEU A 220 -2.96 3.19 8.96
CA LEU A 220 -3.55 2.08 9.72
C LEU A 220 -4.07 2.51 11.10
N ILE A 221 -3.95 3.78 11.48
CA ILE A 221 -4.37 4.30 12.80
C ILE A 221 -5.81 3.94 13.21
N PRO A 222 -6.81 3.93 12.30
CA PRO A 222 -8.17 3.52 12.67
C PRO A 222 -8.24 2.07 13.18
N LEU A 223 -7.31 1.22 12.74
CA LEU A 223 -7.26 -0.19 13.11
C LEU A 223 -6.50 -0.43 14.43
N PRO A 224 -6.90 -1.41 15.27
CA PRO A 224 -6.26 -1.67 16.56
C PRO A 224 -4.76 -1.99 16.46
N ARG A 225 -4.35 -2.63 15.36
CA ARG A 225 -2.93 -2.94 15.10
C ARG A 225 -2.12 -1.68 14.81
N GLY A 226 -2.70 -0.71 14.09
CA GLY A 226 -2.01 0.53 13.75
C GLY A 226 -1.75 1.42 14.97
N ARG A 227 -2.63 1.39 15.98
CA ARG A 227 -2.44 2.14 17.24
C ARG A 227 -1.28 1.65 18.10
N ARG A 228 -0.76 0.44 17.84
CA ARG A 228 0.39 -0.12 18.58
C ARG A 228 1.75 0.32 18.02
N ILE A 229 1.76 0.96 16.86
CA ILE A 229 2.98 1.38 16.18
C ILE A 229 3.39 2.75 16.73
N LYS A 230 4.59 2.84 17.31
CA LYS A 230 5.18 4.14 17.67
C LYS A 230 5.63 4.85 16.40
N ARG A 231 5.27 6.11 16.27
CA ARG A 231 5.61 6.96 15.12
C ARG A 231 6.36 8.18 15.64
N THR A 232 7.53 8.42 15.09
CA THR A 232 8.35 9.60 15.39
C THR A 232 8.79 10.21 14.08
N LEU A 233 9.07 11.52 14.07
CA LEU A 233 9.59 12.17 12.86
C LEU A 233 10.92 11.57 12.41
N HIS A 234 11.78 11.16 13.36
CA HIS A 234 13.02 10.49 13.01
C HIS A 234 12.76 9.15 12.31
N GLY A 235 11.86 8.32 12.86
CA GLY A 235 11.48 7.06 12.24
C GLY A 235 10.81 7.26 10.87
N LEU A 236 10.08 8.35 10.67
CA LEU A 236 9.56 8.75 9.36
C LEU A 236 10.70 8.99 8.36
N VAL A 237 11.69 9.82 8.72
CA VAL A 237 12.85 10.12 7.86
C VAL A 237 13.62 8.84 7.49
N GLU A 238 13.85 7.94 8.44
CA GLU A 238 14.49 6.64 8.18
C GLU A 238 13.69 5.79 7.18
N ARG A 239 12.35 5.81 7.28
CA ARG A 239 11.47 5.10 6.34
C ARG A 239 11.54 5.70 4.95
N VAL A 240 11.52 7.03 4.84
CA VAL A 240 11.63 7.73 3.56
C VAL A 240 12.95 7.41 2.87
N GLN A 241 14.08 7.45 3.60
CA GLN A 241 15.39 7.08 3.05
C GLN A 241 15.39 5.66 2.48
N LEU A 242 14.91 4.68 3.26
CA LEU A 242 14.80 3.29 2.81
C LEU A 242 13.85 3.16 1.60
N GLN A 243 12.73 3.85 1.59
CA GLN A 243 11.75 3.82 0.51
C GLN A 243 12.33 4.36 -0.80
N VAL A 244 13.10 5.46 -0.76
CA VAL A 244 13.82 5.97 -1.93
C VAL A 244 14.82 4.93 -2.44
N GLU A 245 15.61 4.30 -1.57
CA GLU A 245 16.55 3.26 -1.98
C GLU A 245 15.86 2.06 -2.65
N LEU A 246 14.76 1.58 -2.04
CA LEU A 246 13.93 0.51 -2.58
C LEU A 246 13.35 0.88 -3.95
N LEU A 247 12.81 2.09 -4.08
CA LEU A 247 12.15 2.53 -5.30
C LEU A 247 13.15 2.72 -6.44
N LEU A 248 14.34 3.28 -6.16
CA LEU A 248 15.41 3.38 -7.14
C LEU A 248 15.89 2.00 -7.60
N ASN A 249 16.07 1.06 -6.67
CA ASN A 249 16.46 -0.30 -7.06
C ASN A 249 15.36 -0.99 -7.87
N ALA A 250 14.09 -0.80 -7.52
CA ALA A 250 12.96 -1.31 -8.28
C ALA A 250 12.93 -0.72 -9.70
N ALA A 251 13.12 0.59 -9.85
CA ALA A 251 13.14 1.29 -11.14
C ALA A 251 14.28 0.80 -12.05
N ARG A 252 15.45 0.48 -11.50
CA ARG A 252 16.55 -0.13 -12.26
C ARG A 252 16.20 -1.53 -12.76
N HIS A 253 15.34 -2.28 -12.07
CA HIS A 253 14.86 -3.58 -12.55
C HIS A 253 13.69 -3.46 -13.53
N LEU A 254 13.18 -2.26 -13.79
CA LEU A 254 12.06 -2.03 -14.69
C LEU A 254 12.52 -2.08 -16.16
N ALA A 255 11.84 -2.87 -16.98
CA ALA A 255 12.07 -2.90 -18.42
C ALA A 255 11.60 -1.59 -19.08
N PRO A 256 12.16 -1.19 -20.24
CA PRO A 256 11.59 -0.11 -21.04
C PRO A 256 10.10 -0.36 -21.33
N GLY A 257 9.27 0.68 -21.20
CA GLY A 257 7.80 0.57 -21.28
C GLY A 257 7.13 -0.16 -20.12
N GLY A 258 7.88 -0.64 -19.13
CA GLY A 258 7.38 -1.36 -17.96
C GLY A 258 6.62 -0.47 -16.98
N VAL A 259 5.79 -1.10 -16.15
CA VAL A 259 5.00 -0.45 -15.09
C VAL A 259 5.51 -0.88 -13.71
N LEU A 260 5.73 0.10 -12.85
CA LEU A 260 6.10 -0.05 -11.45
C LEU A 260 5.01 0.60 -10.59
N VAL A 261 4.38 -0.17 -9.70
CA VAL A 261 3.47 0.39 -8.71
C VAL A 261 4.19 0.49 -7.38
N TYR A 262 4.34 1.72 -6.90
CA TYR A 262 4.75 2.03 -5.54
C TYR A 262 3.51 2.21 -4.66
N ALA A 263 3.51 1.56 -3.50
CA ALA A 263 2.37 1.55 -2.61
C ALA A 263 2.81 1.60 -1.14
N THR A 264 2.08 2.35 -0.31
CA THR A 264 2.28 2.38 1.14
C THR A 264 0.93 2.43 1.88
N CYS A 265 0.90 1.92 3.11
CA CYS A 265 -0.22 2.14 4.04
C CYS A 265 -0.01 3.39 4.93
N SER A 266 0.50 4.48 4.33
CA SER A 266 0.78 5.75 5.00
C SER A 266 0.02 6.91 4.35
N THR A 267 -0.41 7.87 5.16
CA THR A 267 -0.97 9.15 4.70
C THR A 267 0.10 10.23 4.50
N ALA A 268 1.32 9.99 4.99
CA ALA A 268 2.46 10.90 4.92
C ALA A 268 2.81 11.27 3.47
N VAL A 269 2.81 12.56 3.14
CA VAL A 269 3.32 13.05 1.83
C VAL A 269 4.80 12.70 1.66
N GLU A 270 5.54 12.72 2.77
CA GLU A 270 6.96 12.42 2.87
C GLU A 270 7.28 11.00 2.44
N GLU A 271 6.43 10.01 2.75
CA GLU A 271 6.60 8.61 2.34
C GLU A 271 6.00 8.31 0.97
N ASN A 272 5.27 9.25 0.39
CA ASN A 272 4.45 9.03 -0.78
C ASN A 272 4.95 9.88 -1.95
N GLU A 273 4.34 11.03 -2.20
CA GLU A 273 4.66 11.93 -3.32
C GLU A 273 6.11 12.38 -3.28
N TYR A 274 6.67 12.63 -2.10
CA TYR A 274 8.08 13.00 -1.98
C TYR A 274 9.02 11.88 -2.42
N VAL A 275 8.78 10.63 -1.97
CA VAL A 275 9.59 9.46 -2.38
C VAL A 275 9.56 9.26 -3.89
N VAL A 276 8.38 9.31 -4.50
CA VAL A 276 8.27 9.10 -5.96
C VAL A 276 8.86 10.27 -6.75
N SER A 277 8.71 11.50 -6.26
CA SER A 277 9.33 12.69 -6.87
C SER A 277 10.85 12.58 -6.84
N LYS A 278 11.42 12.10 -5.73
CA LYS A 278 12.87 11.82 -5.64
C LYS A 278 13.32 10.72 -6.57
N ALA A 279 12.55 9.64 -6.71
CA ALA A 279 12.90 8.58 -7.64
C ALA A 279 12.87 9.06 -9.10
N ILE A 280 11.88 9.87 -9.50
CA ILE A 280 11.81 10.47 -10.83
C ILE A 280 12.98 11.42 -11.08
N GLN A 281 13.35 12.24 -10.09
CA GLN A 281 14.48 13.16 -10.21
C GLN A 281 15.82 12.42 -10.40
N LEU A 282 15.98 11.25 -9.77
CA LEU A 282 17.25 10.53 -9.69
C LEU A 282 17.39 9.41 -10.74
N GLU A 283 16.29 8.93 -11.31
CA GLU A 283 16.28 7.83 -12.28
C GLU A 283 15.66 8.31 -13.61
N GLU A 284 16.52 8.57 -14.58
CA GLU A 284 16.12 9.05 -15.92
C GLU A 284 15.14 8.09 -16.61
N GLY A 285 14.18 8.67 -17.33
CA GLY A 285 13.17 7.93 -18.07
C GLY A 285 12.06 7.33 -17.18
N LEU A 286 12.00 7.66 -15.89
CA LEU A 286 10.89 7.29 -15.02
C LEU A 286 9.86 8.43 -14.95
N THR A 287 8.59 8.11 -15.17
CA THR A 287 7.48 9.09 -15.15
C THR A 287 6.31 8.57 -14.33
N LEU A 288 5.50 9.47 -13.77
CA LEU A 288 4.24 9.13 -13.10
C LEU A 288 3.08 9.19 -14.09
N GLU A 289 2.11 8.30 -13.92
CA GLU A 289 0.87 8.31 -14.68
C GLU A 289 -0.35 8.00 -13.79
N PRO A 290 -1.56 8.45 -14.18
CA PRO A 290 -2.77 8.12 -13.46
C PRO A 290 -2.98 6.59 -13.42
N PRO A 291 -3.14 5.98 -12.25
CA PRO A 291 -3.50 4.58 -12.17
C PRO A 291 -4.95 4.39 -12.64
N PRO A 292 -5.27 3.28 -13.31
CA PRO A 292 -6.62 2.98 -13.80
C PRO A 292 -7.50 2.47 -12.64
N LEU A 293 -7.84 3.37 -11.72
CA LEU A 293 -8.64 3.08 -10.52
C LEU A 293 -9.89 3.95 -10.50
N ASP A 294 -11.01 3.37 -10.08
CA ASP A 294 -12.31 4.06 -9.97
C ASP A 294 -12.54 4.67 -8.57
N ILE A 295 -11.53 4.65 -7.70
CA ILE A 295 -11.62 5.11 -6.31
C ILE A 295 -10.35 5.84 -5.90
N GLY A 296 -10.53 6.86 -5.06
CA GLY A 296 -9.47 7.60 -4.40
C GLY A 296 -9.46 9.07 -4.74
N SER A 297 -8.73 9.83 -3.93
CA SER A 297 -8.46 11.24 -4.14
C SER A 297 -7.11 11.41 -4.88
N PRO A 298 -6.91 12.51 -5.62
CA PRO A 298 -5.61 12.79 -6.24
C PRO A 298 -4.52 13.00 -5.18
N GLY A 299 -3.27 12.77 -5.58
CA GLY A 299 -2.08 13.10 -4.81
C GLY A 299 -1.87 14.61 -4.71
N VAL A 300 -0.89 15.01 -3.92
CA VAL A 300 -0.52 16.42 -3.75
C VAL A 300 0.78 16.75 -4.47
N ASN A 301 0.88 17.95 -5.03
CA ASN A 301 2.08 18.47 -5.67
C ASN A 301 2.61 19.75 -5.01
N ASP A 302 1.96 20.20 -3.93
CA ASP A 302 2.48 21.21 -3.01
C ASP A 302 2.21 20.75 -1.57
N TYR A 303 3.26 20.73 -0.76
CA TYR A 303 3.18 20.36 0.65
C TYR A 303 4.45 20.79 1.39
N LEU A 304 4.31 21.71 2.35
CA LEU A 304 5.39 22.19 3.21
C LEU A 304 6.65 22.64 2.43
N GLY A 305 6.48 23.05 1.17
CA GLY A 305 7.52 23.36 0.19
C GLY A 305 8.59 22.27 0.02
N LEU A 306 8.17 21.00 0.09
CA LEU A 306 8.95 19.87 -0.41
C LEU A 306 9.08 19.95 -1.94
N PRO A 307 10.19 19.44 -2.52
CA PRO A 307 10.38 19.39 -3.96
C PRO A 307 9.56 18.25 -4.59
N LEU A 308 8.26 18.46 -4.75
CA LEU A 308 7.36 17.49 -5.37
C LEU A 308 7.31 17.68 -6.90
N ALA A 309 7.25 16.57 -7.63
CA ALA A 309 7.01 16.58 -9.06
C ALA A 309 5.58 17.05 -9.37
N GLU A 310 5.36 17.70 -10.51
CA GLU A 310 4.02 18.15 -10.90
C GLU A 310 3.07 16.94 -11.06
N GLU A 311 3.58 15.85 -11.59
CA GLU A 311 2.91 14.58 -11.81
C GLU A 311 2.59 13.83 -10.52
N ALA A 312 3.07 14.28 -9.36
CA ALA A 312 2.71 13.71 -8.06
C ALA A 312 1.18 13.73 -7.80
N ARG A 313 0.45 14.66 -8.44
CA ARG A 313 -1.02 14.69 -8.46
C ARG A 313 -1.67 13.42 -9.01
N TYR A 314 -0.94 12.64 -9.82
CA TYR A 314 -1.42 11.37 -10.38
C TYR A 314 -1.37 10.20 -9.40
N CYS A 315 -0.67 10.34 -8.26
CA CYS A 315 -0.82 9.37 -7.19
C CYS A 315 -2.27 9.34 -6.71
N THR A 316 -2.70 8.19 -6.19
CA THR A 316 -4.03 7.99 -5.64
C THR A 316 -3.95 7.81 -4.14
N ARG A 317 -4.65 8.66 -3.40
CA ARG A 317 -4.77 8.64 -1.95
C ARG A 317 -6.11 8.06 -1.53
N LEU A 318 -6.06 7.08 -0.65
CA LEU A 318 -7.21 6.42 -0.05
C LEU A 318 -7.26 6.77 1.43
N TYR A 319 -8.47 6.94 1.95
CA TYR A 319 -8.73 7.51 3.27
C TYR A 319 -9.93 6.83 3.92
N PRO A 320 -9.90 6.57 5.22
CA PRO A 320 -11.03 6.02 5.97
C PRO A 320 -12.31 6.85 5.82
N GLN A 321 -12.23 8.16 6.08
CA GLN A 321 -13.39 9.05 6.12
C GLN A 321 -13.98 9.34 4.72
N ARG A 322 -13.17 9.29 3.66
CA ARG A 322 -13.66 9.56 2.29
C ARG A 322 -14.05 8.31 1.52
N HIS A 323 -13.34 7.20 1.74
CA HIS A 323 -13.38 6.03 0.85
C HIS A 323 -13.72 4.72 1.56
N SER A 324 -13.92 4.76 2.88
CA SER A 324 -14.15 3.57 3.72
C SER A 324 -13.05 2.52 3.58
N THR A 325 -11.80 2.96 3.46
CA THR A 325 -10.61 2.12 3.33
C THR A 325 -9.56 2.41 4.40
N GLU A 326 -8.52 1.59 4.52
CA GLU A 326 -7.31 2.05 5.19
C GLU A 326 -6.75 3.31 4.51
N GLY A 327 -6.03 4.13 5.27
CA GLY A 327 -5.18 5.17 4.70
C GLY A 327 -4.07 4.52 3.87
N PHE A 328 -3.98 4.88 2.60
CA PHE A 328 -3.11 4.20 1.66
C PHE A 328 -2.80 5.10 0.47
N THR A 329 -1.61 4.98 -0.10
CA THR A 329 -1.25 5.71 -1.32
C THR A 329 -0.70 4.76 -2.37
N ILE A 330 -1.10 4.99 -3.61
CA ILE A 330 -0.72 4.21 -4.79
C ILE A 330 -0.17 5.18 -5.83
N CYS A 331 1.06 4.97 -6.25
CA CYS A 331 1.68 5.73 -7.32
C CYS A 331 2.08 4.77 -8.43
N ARG A 332 1.63 5.02 -9.65
CA ARG A 332 1.94 4.20 -10.83
C ARG A 332 2.98 4.91 -11.67
N LEU A 333 4.14 4.29 -11.78
CA LEU A 333 5.28 4.79 -12.54
C LEU A 333 5.47 3.97 -13.82
N ARG A 334 5.96 4.63 -14.87
CA ARG A 334 6.29 4.03 -16.16
C ARG A 334 7.70 4.40 -16.57
N ARG A 335 8.45 3.42 -17.08
CA ARG A 335 9.73 3.66 -17.75
C ARG A 335 9.48 3.98 -19.23
N THR A 336 10.11 5.02 -19.74
CA THR A 336 10.11 5.35 -21.17
C THR A 336 10.62 4.16 -21.98
N ALA A 337 10.07 3.99 -23.18
CA ALA A 337 10.46 2.93 -24.11
C ALA A 337 11.89 3.13 -24.63
#